data_AF-A0A6N3DPV3-F1
#
_entry.id   AF-A0A6N3DPV3-F1
#
_cell.length_a   1.000
_cell.length_b   1.000
_cell.length_c   1.000
_cell.angle_alpha   90.00
_cell.angle_beta   90.00
_cell.angle_gamma   90.00
#
_symmetry.space_group_name_H-M   'P 1'
#
loop_
_entity.id
_entity.type
_entity.pdbx_description
1 polymer ?
#
loop_
_entity_poly.entity_id
_entity_poly.type
_entity_poly.pdbx_seq_one_letter_code
_entity_poly.pdbx_strand_id
1 'polypeptide(L)'
;MKKHLLALGLLLGVLKPALALDVGDISSFMFSGNSSLSKEIKNTTDSGRLITIQLERISSPVEGGKTIPMETQDELLLSPASLLLPAMASDIVQFFYKGPADDKERYYRIVWFDQALSDARSNNAGRSAVATASARIGTILVVAPRKVNFRYQFAGDTLTNTGNATLHIIAYGPCLKAADGRQCKENYYLMPGKSRRFTRVNIADPKGRVALWQGEQFVPVK
;
A
#
# COMPACT_ATOMS: atom_id res chain seq x y z
N MET A 1 6.67 -53.20 -29.51
CA MET A 1 5.61 -52.62 -28.66
C MET A 1 5.97 -51.16 -28.36
N LYS A 2 4.94 -50.33 -28.22
CA LYS A 2 4.83 -48.88 -28.55
C LYS A 2 5.93 -47.94 -28.04
N LYS A 3 6.40 -47.08 -28.97
CA LYS A 3 7.12 -45.83 -28.75
C LYS A 3 6.13 -44.77 -28.24
N HIS A 4 6.43 -44.10 -27.13
CA HIS A 4 5.73 -42.87 -26.73
C HIS A 4 6.74 -41.73 -26.68
N LEU A 5 6.90 -41.08 -27.84
CA LEU A 5 7.52 -39.77 -27.97
C LEU A 5 6.56 -38.68 -27.47
N LEU A 6 7.14 -37.72 -26.75
CA LEU A 6 6.83 -36.29 -26.70
C LEU A 6 5.36 -35.83 -26.72
N ALA A 7 4.92 -35.30 -25.58
CA ALA A 7 4.01 -34.16 -25.52
C ALA A 7 4.19 -33.40 -24.18
N LEU A 8 5.39 -32.91 -23.90
CA LEU A 8 5.61 -31.91 -22.84
C LEU A 8 5.53 -30.52 -23.47
N GLY A 9 4.35 -30.17 -23.96
CA GLY A 9 4.06 -28.92 -24.64
C GLY A 9 3.66 -27.83 -23.65
N LEU A 10 4.65 -27.05 -23.21
CA LEU A 10 4.60 -25.59 -23.10
C LEU A 10 3.29 -24.97 -22.54
N LEU A 11 3.03 -25.14 -21.24
CA LEU A 11 2.25 -24.15 -20.48
C LEU A 11 3.21 -23.09 -19.91
N LEU A 12 3.94 -22.38 -20.79
CA LEU A 12 4.50 -21.08 -20.39
C LEU A 12 3.32 -20.13 -20.29
N GLY A 13 2.78 -20.01 -19.07
CA GLY A 13 1.79 -19.00 -18.75
C GLY A 13 2.28 -17.66 -19.26
N VAL A 14 1.47 -17.03 -20.11
CA VAL A 14 1.68 -15.66 -20.56
C VAL A 14 1.61 -14.79 -19.31
N LEU A 15 2.75 -14.52 -18.69
CA LEU A 15 2.90 -13.44 -17.73
C LEU A 15 2.62 -12.17 -18.54
N LYS A 16 1.37 -11.71 -18.50
CA LYS A 16 1.03 -10.40 -19.07
C LYS A 16 1.90 -9.39 -18.34
N PRO A 17 2.80 -8.65 -19.02
CA PRO A 17 3.58 -7.62 -18.36
C PRO A 17 2.59 -6.64 -17.74
N ALA A 18 2.76 -6.36 -16.45
CA ALA A 18 1.99 -5.31 -15.80
C ALA A 18 2.33 -4.00 -16.51
N LEU A 19 1.33 -3.37 -17.14
CA LEU A 19 1.53 -2.15 -17.95
C LEU A 19 1.71 -0.89 -17.08
N ALA A 20 1.95 -1.04 -15.78
CA ALA A 20 1.90 0.02 -14.79
C ALA A 20 3.14 -0.01 -13.89
N LEU A 21 3.47 1.15 -13.34
CA LEU A 21 4.45 1.29 -12.27
C LEU A 21 4.02 0.50 -11.02
N ASP A 22 4.95 -0.27 -10.45
CA ASP A 22 4.82 -0.82 -9.10
C ASP A 22 5.29 0.25 -8.08
N VAL A 23 4.37 0.65 -7.20
CA VAL A 23 4.60 1.69 -6.17
C VAL A 23 4.81 1.10 -4.77
N GLY A 24 4.95 -0.23 -4.68
CA GLY A 24 5.02 -0.98 -3.43
C GLY A 24 3.71 -0.91 -2.64
N ASP A 25 3.81 -0.84 -1.31
CA ASP A 25 2.64 -0.81 -0.44
C ASP A 25 1.70 0.36 -0.77
N ILE A 26 0.41 0.08 -0.90
CA ILE A 26 -0.65 1.08 -1.13
C ILE A 26 -0.91 1.95 0.10
N SER A 27 -0.49 1.50 1.28
CA SER A 27 -0.57 2.22 2.55
C SER A 27 0.74 2.03 3.28
N SER A 28 1.45 3.13 3.51
CA SER A 28 2.74 3.13 4.22
C SER A 28 2.63 3.91 5.51
N PHE A 29 3.44 3.53 6.50
CA PHE A 29 3.38 4.09 7.84
C PHE A 29 4.75 4.64 8.21
N MET A 30 4.79 5.92 8.57
CA MET A 30 5.92 6.52 9.26
C MET A 30 5.62 6.49 10.76
N PHE A 31 6.22 5.53 11.46
CA PHE A 31 6.00 5.34 12.89
C PHE A 31 6.62 6.46 13.73
N SER A 32 6.21 6.55 15.00
CA SER A 32 6.49 7.70 15.89
C SER A 32 7.98 8.05 16.03
N GLY A 33 8.87 7.05 15.98
CA GLY A 33 10.33 7.22 16.04
C GLY A 33 10.99 7.64 14.71
N ASN A 34 10.28 7.58 13.58
CA ASN A 34 10.87 7.77 12.25
C ASN A 34 10.46 9.12 11.66
N SER A 35 11.40 9.98 11.29
CA SER A 35 11.11 11.23 10.56
C SER A 35 11.20 11.07 9.04
N SER A 36 11.60 9.88 8.56
CA SER A 36 11.72 9.57 7.15
C SER A 36 11.22 8.17 6.83
N LEU A 37 10.81 7.97 5.58
CA LEU A 37 10.38 6.70 5.02
C LEU A 37 10.90 6.58 3.59
N SER A 38 11.39 5.41 3.20
CA SER A 38 11.79 5.11 1.83
C SER A 38 10.78 4.16 1.18
N LYS A 39 10.41 4.42 -0.07
CA LYS A 39 9.62 3.50 -0.90
C LYS A 39 10.40 3.16 -2.17
N GLU A 40 10.58 1.87 -2.42
CA GLU A 40 11.07 1.38 -3.71
C GLU A 40 9.91 1.43 -4.72
N ILE A 41 10.17 1.96 -5.90
CA ILE A 41 9.28 1.90 -7.06
C ILE A 41 9.95 1.09 -8.17
N LYS A 42 9.16 0.34 -8.93
CA LYS A 42 9.67 -0.54 -10.00
C LYS A 42 8.93 -0.32 -11.29
N ASN A 43 9.69 -0.10 -12.35
CA ASN A 43 9.18 -0.20 -13.70
C ASN A 43 9.33 -1.64 -14.17
N THR A 44 8.22 -2.39 -14.19
CA THR A 44 8.19 -3.79 -14.67
C THR A 44 7.89 -3.89 -16.17
N THR A 45 7.98 -2.79 -16.91
CA THR A 45 7.73 -2.73 -18.36
C THR A 45 9.02 -2.65 -19.16
N ASP A 46 8.91 -2.85 -20.47
CA ASP A 46 9.98 -2.84 -21.47
C ASP A 46 10.32 -1.45 -22.01
N SER A 47 9.59 -0.41 -21.60
CA SER A 47 9.81 0.98 -21.97
C SER A 47 10.13 1.85 -20.75
N GLY A 48 10.85 2.95 -20.96
CA GLY A 48 11.09 3.94 -19.91
C GLY A 48 9.80 4.65 -19.49
N ARG A 49 9.74 5.16 -18.26
CA ARG A 49 8.56 5.85 -17.73
C ARG A 49 8.96 7.14 -17.03
N LEU A 50 8.28 8.23 -17.33
CA LEU A 50 8.41 9.48 -16.59
C LEU A 50 7.46 9.43 -15.39
N ILE A 51 8.04 9.46 -14.19
CA ILE A 51 7.30 9.41 -12.94
C ILE A 51 7.38 10.78 -12.27
N THR A 52 6.22 11.37 -11.96
CA THR A 52 6.10 12.59 -11.15
C THR A 52 5.30 12.29 -9.89
N ILE A 53 5.72 12.84 -8.75
CA ILE A 53 5.17 12.52 -7.43
C ILE A 53 4.68 13.81 -6.78
N GLN A 54 3.44 13.80 -6.29
CA GLN A 54 2.85 14.90 -5.54
C GLN A 54 2.32 14.41 -4.19
N LEU A 55 2.27 15.33 -3.22
CA LEU A 55 1.74 15.07 -1.88
C LEU A 55 0.52 15.93 -1.62
N GLU A 56 -0.51 15.32 -1.06
CA GLU A 56 -1.71 16.01 -0.60
C GLU A 56 -1.96 15.59 0.86
N ARG A 57 -2.09 16.56 1.79
CA ARG A 57 -2.58 16.23 3.13
C ARG A 57 -4.09 15.98 3.05
N ILE A 58 -4.57 14.95 3.74
CA ILE A 58 -5.98 14.56 3.73
C ILE A 58 -6.51 14.45 5.16
N SER A 59 -7.79 14.76 5.35
CA SER A 59 -8.44 14.71 6.67
C SER A 59 -8.62 13.28 7.20
N SER A 60 -8.72 12.30 6.29
CA SER A 60 -8.93 10.89 6.62
C SER A 60 -8.48 10.02 5.43
N PRO A 61 -7.90 8.83 5.67
CA PRO A 61 -7.47 7.92 4.59
C PRO A 61 -8.63 7.09 4.02
N VAL A 62 -9.80 7.09 4.65
CA VAL A 62 -10.98 6.35 4.16
C VAL A 62 -11.86 7.22 3.25
N GLU A 63 -12.88 6.60 2.67
CA GLU A 63 -13.87 7.28 1.83
C GLU A 63 -14.48 8.51 2.54
N GLY A 64 -14.68 9.59 1.78
CA GLY A 64 -15.15 10.88 2.30
C GLY A 64 -14.06 11.77 2.90
N GLY A 65 -12.81 11.28 3.04
CA GLY A 65 -11.66 12.12 3.34
C GLY A 65 -11.46 13.22 2.30
N LYS A 66 -11.09 14.42 2.75
CA LYS A 66 -10.91 15.61 1.89
C LYS A 66 -9.47 16.08 1.93
N THR A 67 -8.99 16.63 0.83
CA THR A 67 -7.71 17.34 0.79
C THR A 67 -7.80 18.59 1.67
N ILE A 68 -6.82 18.76 2.53
CA ILE A 68 -6.69 19.88 3.48
C ILE A 68 -5.30 20.48 3.33
N PRO A 69 -5.10 21.77 3.65
CA PRO A 69 -3.77 22.37 3.61
C PRO A 69 -2.84 21.73 4.65
N MET A 70 -1.56 21.61 4.29
CA MET A 70 -0.49 21.42 5.26
C MET A 70 -0.42 22.65 6.18
N GLU A 71 -0.01 22.45 7.43
CA GLU A 71 0.24 23.50 8.42
C GLU A 71 1.38 24.41 7.98
N THR A 72 2.43 23.82 7.39
CA THR A 72 3.55 24.53 6.76
C THR A 72 3.87 23.92 5.39
N GLN A 73 4.52 24.68 4.51
CA GLN A 73 4.89 24.20 3.17
C GLN A 73 5.89 23.03 3.20
N ASP A 74 6.66 22.91 4.28
CA ASP A 74 7.69 21.89 4.46
C ASP A 74 7.27 20.77 5.43
N GLU A 75 5.99 20.70 5.81
CA GLU A 75 5.46 19.68 6.74
C GLU A 75 5.79 18.25 6.29
N LEU A 76 5.67 17.98 4.99
CA LEU A 76 6.03 16.72 4.37
C LEU A 76 6.71 16.99 3.02
N LEU A 77 7.95 16.52 2.90
CA LEU A 77 8.78 16.64 1.71
C LEU A 77 9.08 15.26 1.12
N LEU A 78 9.51 15.23 -0.14
CA LEU A 78 9.96 14.01 -0.80
C LEU A 78 11.12 14.28 -1.77
N SER A 79 11.90 13.24 -2.08
CA SER A 79 12.94 13.28 -3.10
C SER A 79 13.17 11.89 -3.73
N PRO A 80 13.30 11.79 -5.07
CA PRO A 80 13.06 12.85 -6.06
C PRO A 80 11.55 13.06 -6.31
N ALA A 81 11.15 14.26 -6.74
CA ALA A 81 9.75 14.56 -7.11
C ALA A 81 9.40 14.28 -8.56
N SER A 82 10.41 14.15 -9.40
CA SER A 82 10.27 13.69 -10.77
C SER A 82 11.51 12.88 -11.13
N LEU A 83 11.32 11.76 -11.80
CA LEU A 83 12.41 10.92 -12.29
C LEU A 83 12.02 10.21 -13.57
N LEU A 84 13.02 9.95 -14.40
CA LEU A 84 12.90 9.04 -15.53
C LEU A 84 13.33 7.65 -15.06
N LEU A 85 12.40 6.70 -15.03
CA LEU A 85 12.66 5.34 -14.61
C LEU A 85 12.82 4.43 -15.84
N PRO A 86 14.03 3.89 -16.12
CA PRO A 86 14.25 3.01 -17.27
C PRO A 86 13.39 1.76 -17.24
N ALA A 87 13.31 1.08 -18.40
CA ALA A 87 12.70 -0.24 -18.50
C ALA A 87 13.35 -1.23 -17.51
N MET A 88 12.54 -2.07 -16.89
CA MET A 88 13.00 -3.13 -15.98
C MET A 88 13.93 -2.63 -14.84
N ALA A 89 13.71 -1.42 -14.33
CA ALA A 89 14.52 -0.79 -13.30
C ALA A 89 13.73 -0.45 -12.03
N SER A 90 14.46 -0.28 -10.92
CA SER A 90 13.93 0.21 -9.65
C SER A 90 14.59 1.54 -9.26
N ASP A 91 13.89 2.35 -8.48
CA ASP A 91 14.48 3.49 -7.77
C ASP A 91 13.82 3.67 -6.40
N ILE A 92 14.40 4.52 -5.54
CA ILE A 92 13.93 4.80 -4.19
C ILE A 92 13.47 6.25 -4.07
N VAL A 93 12.25 6.42 -3.57
CA VAL A 93 11.69 7.72 -3.19
C VAL A 93 11.72 7.85 -1.68
N GLN A 94 12.37 8.89 -1.18
CA GLN A 94 12.43 9.20 0.24
C GLN A 94 11.40 10.27 0.59
N PHE A 95 10.70 10.08 1.72
CA PHE A 95 9.73 11.00 2.29
C PHE A 95 10.25 11.48 3.64
N PHE A 96 10.09 12.77 3.95
CA PHE A 96 10.58 13.40 5.17
C PHE A 96 9.47 14.21 5.82
N TYR A 97 9.14 13.92 7.08
CA TYR A 97 8.16 14.68 7.85
C TYR A 97 8.86 15.66 8.78
N LYS A 98 8.48 16.94 8.70
CA LYS A 98 8.94 18.04 9.55
C LYS A 98 7.79 18.78 10.27
N GLY A 99 6.58 18.24 10.21
CA GLY A 99 5.44 18.79 10.95
C GLY A 99 5.59 18.67 12.48
N PRO A 100 4.56 19.09 13.24
CA PRO A 100 4.60 19.11 14.69
C PRO A 100 4.89 17.75 15.33
N ALA A 101 5.56 17.79 16.49
CA ALA A 101 5.79 16.64 17.36
C ALA A 101 4.72 16.54 18.46
N ASP A 102 3.47 16.27 18.05
CA ASP A 102 2.30 16.24 18.92
C ASP A 102 1.66 14.83 19.02
N ASP A 103 0.45 14.79 19.56
CA ASP A 103 -0.36 13.60 19.81
C ASP A 103 -1.36 13.30 18.68
N LYS A 104 -1.21 13.92 17.51
CA LYS A 104 -2.13 13.78 16.36
C LYS A 104 -1.54 12.94 15.24
N GLU A 105 -2.33 11.97 14.78
CA GLU A 105 -2.03 11.21 13.57
C GLU A 105 -2.37 12.05 12.34
N ARG A 106 -1.53 11.99 11.31
CA ARG A 106 -1.69 12.75 10.07
C ARG A 106 -1.69 11.82 8.87
N TYR A 107 -2.46 12.20 7.86
CA TYR A 107 -2.68 11.39 6.67
C TYR A 107 -2.33 12.19 5.42
N TYR A 108 -1.67 11.52 4.48
CA TYR A 108 -1.28 12.10 3.20
C TYR A 108 -1.59 11.12 2.08
N ARG A 109 -1.96 11.65 0.93
CA ARG A 109 -2.04 10.93 -0.33
C ARG A 109 -0.76 11.21 -1.10
N ILE A 110 -0.07 10.14 -1.49
CA ILE A 110 1.01 10.20 -2.47
C ILE A 110 0.38 9.94 -3.83
N VAL A 111 0.49 10.92 -4.72
CA VAL A 111 -0.06 10.86 -6.08
C VAL A 111 1.09 10.59 -7.04
N TRP A 112 1.07 9.43 -7.67
CA TRP A 112 2.05 9.00 -8.65
C TRP A 112 1.46 9.22 -10.04
N PHE A 113 2.05 10.13 -10.80
CA PHE A 113 1.78 10.32 -12.21
C PHE A 113 2.77 9.48 -12.99
N ASP A 114 2.24 8.51 -13.70
CA ASP A 114 3.01 7.51 -14.42
C ASP A 114 2.73 7.67 -15.92
N GLN A 115 3.75 8.04 -16.69
CA GLN A 115 3.65 8.23 -18.13
C GLN A 115 4.63 7.30 -18.84
N ALA A 116 4.10 6.37 -19.64
CA ALA A 116 4.91 5.50 -20.48
C ALA A 116 5.58 6.32 -21.58
N LEU A 117 6.90 6.23 -21.69
CA LEU A 117 7.60 6.79 -22.83
C LEU A 117 7.41 5.86 -24.02
N SER A 118 6.69 6.36 -25.01
CA SER A 118 6.58 5.69 -26.29
C SER A 118 7.91 5.75 -27.03
N ASP A 119 8.39 4.60 -27.50
CA ASP A 119 9.37 4.56 -28.58
C ASP A 119 8.68 5.09 -29.84
N ALA A 120 8.88 6.36 -30.15
CA ALA A 120 8.55 6.89 -31.47
C ALA A 120 9.48 6.23 -32.50
N ARG A 121 9.18 4.98 -32.88
CA ARG A 121 9.80 4.38 -34.06
C ARG A 121 9.30 5.16 -35.25
N SER A 122 10.11 6.10 -35.71
CA SER A 122 9.95 6.76 -37.00
C SER A 122 10.11 5.72 -38.10
N ASN A 123 9.04 4.96 -38.37
CA ASN A 123 8.93 4.25 -39.63
C ASN A 123 8.61 5.31 -40.68
N ASN A 124 9.53 5.50 -41.63
CA ASN A 124 9.47 6.42 -42.79
C ASN A 124 8.31 6.13 -43.78
N ALA A 125 7.18 5.60 -43.31
CA ALA A 125 5.99 5.31 -44.09
C ALA A 125 4.81 6.15 -43.57
N GLY A 126 4.79 7.42 -43.95
CA GLY A 126 3.59 8.24 -44.17
C GLY A 126 2.70 8.66 -42.98
N ARG A 127 2.57 7.87 -41.90
CA ARG A 127 1.78 8.23 -40.70
C ARG A 127 2.28 7.45 -39.48
N SER A 128 2.89 8.15 -38.52
CA SER A 128 3.11 7.60 -37.17
C SER A 128 2.00 8.09 -36.23
N ALA A 129 1.42 7.17 -35.47
CA ALA A 129 0.52 7.46 -34.38
C ALA A 129 1.18 6.94 -33.11
N VAL A 130 1.46 7.85 -32.17
CA VAL A 130 2.07 7.51 -30.90
C VAL A 130 0.98 7.56 -29.84
N ALA A 131 0.70 6.41 -29.21
CA ALA A 131 -0.24 6.32 -28.11
C ALA A 131 0.53 6.23 -26.78
N THR A 132 0.52 7.31 -26.01
CA THR A 132 1.15 7.34 -24.68
C THR A 132 0.13 6.90 -23.63
N ALA A 133 0.39 5.76 -22.99
CA ALA A 133 -0.38 5.34 -21.82
C ALA A 133 0.02 6.19 -20.59
N SER A 134 -0.96 6.66 -19.83
CA SER A 134 -0.72 7.33 -18.55
C SER A 134 -1.64 6.81 -17.45
N ALA A 135 -1.16 6.83 -16.21
CA ALA A 135 -1.91 6.45 -15.03
C ALA A 135 -1.68 7.46 -13.89
N ARG A 136 -2.72 7.65 -13.07
CA ARG A 136 -2.66 8.40 -11.82
C ARG A 136 -2.97 7.43 -10.68
N ILE A 137 -1.95 7.09 -9.90
CA ILE A 137 -2.07 6.13 -8.80
C ILE A 137 -2.06 6.92 -7.49
N GLY A 138 -2.96 6.61 -6.56
CA GLY A 138 -2.99 7.22 -5.24
C GLY A 138 -2.69 6.19 -4.16
N THR A 139 -1.61 6.39 -3.41
CA THR A 139 -1.31 5.61 -2.19
C THR A 139 -1.42 6.49 -0.95
N ILE A 140 -1.49 5.87 0.22
CA ILE A 140 -1.63 6.57 1.49
C ILE A 140 -0.31 6.50 2.28
N LEU A 141 0.06 7.62 2.88
CA LEU A 141 1.08 7.70 3.91
C LEU A 141 0.41 8.14 5.21
N VAL A 142 0.55 7.32 6.26
CA VAL A 142 0.13 7.66 7.62
C VAL A 142 1.37 8.04 8.41
N VAL A 143 1.37 9.23 9.01
CA VAL A 143 2.38 9.67 9.97
C VAL A 143 1.79 9.52 11.36
N ALA A 144 2.33 8.58 12.13
CA ALA A 144 1.90 8.35 13.50
C ALA A 144 2.22 9.56 14.39
N PRO A 145 1.43 9.81 15.46
CA PRO A 145 1.75 10.83 16.45
C PRO A 145 3.16 10.66 17.01
N ARG A 146 3.89 11.75 17.25
CA ARG A 146 5.19 11.69 17.94
C ARG A 146 5.02 11.34 19.41
N LYS A 147 3.94 11.83 20.02
CA LYS A 147 3.49 11.45 21.37
C LYS A 147 2.47 10.32 21.24
N VAL A 148 2.96 9.14 20.88
CA VAL A 148 2.10 7.97 20.65
C VAL A 148 1.59 7.36 21.96
N ASN A 149 0.32 6.96 21.96
CA ASN A 149 -0.34 6.25 23.04
C ASN A 149 -1.18 5.13 22.43
N PHE A 150 -0.57 3.95 22.29
CA PHE A 150 -1.27 2.76 21.80
C PHE A 150 -2.15 2.17 22.89
N ARG A 151 -3.45 2.04 22.62
CA ARG A 151 -4.41 1.36 23.48
C ARG A 151 -5.45 0.67 22.63
N TYR A 152 -5.91 -0.48 23.08
CA TYR A 152 -6.98 -1.21 22.43
C TYR A 152 -7.83 -1.95 23.45
N GLN A 153 -9.05 -2.28 23.05
CA GLN A 153 -9.93 -3.17 23.78
C GLN A 153 -10.41 -4.25 22.83
N PHE A 154 -10.37 -5.49 23.29
CA PHE A 154 -10.91 -6.63 22.56
C PHE A 154 -12.04 -7.25 23.39
N ALA A 155 -13.24 -7.27 22.84
CA ALA A 155 -14.44 -7.78 23.50
C ALA A 155 -15.24 -8.64 22.51
N GLY A 156 -15.44 -9.91 22.85
CA GLY A 156 -16.09 -10.88 21.97
C GLY A 156 -15.30 -11.10 20.68
N ASP A 157 -15.84 -10.60 19.57
CA ASP A 157 -15.25 -10.66 18.22
C ASP A 157 -14.90 -9.28 17.65
N THR A 158 -14.96 -8.24 18.49
CA THR A 158 -14.77 -6.85 18.09
C THR A 158 -13.56 -6.25 18.78
N LEU A 159 -12.69 -5.65 17.97
CA LEU A 159 -11.51 -4.92 18.41
C LEU A 159 -11.75 -3.42 18.24
N THR A 160 -11.53 -2.65 19.30
CA THR A 160 -11.66 -1.19 19.32
C THR A 160 -10.31 -0.55 19.59
N ASN A 161 -9.92 0.41 18.75
CA ASN A 161 -8.74 1.22 18.98
C ASN A 161 -9.10 2.38 19.90
N THR A 162 -8.59 2.35 21.12
CA THR A 162 -8.82 3.37 22.16
C THR A 162 -7.59 4.28 22.37
N GLY A 163 -6.58 4.13 21.51
CA GLY A 163 -5.38 4.96 21.47
C GLY A 163 -5.49 6.11 20.46
N ASN A 164 -4.34 6.73 20.16
CA ASN A 164 -4.25 7.86 19.22
C ASN A 164 -3.49 7.55 17.92
N ALA A 165 -3.09 6.30 17.69
CA ALA A 165 -2.43 5.86 16.46
C ALA A 165 -3.15 4.66 15.86
N THR A 166 -3.16 4.57 14.53
CA THR A 166 -3.75 3.47 13.77
C THR A 166 -3.05 2.15 14.09
N LEU A 167 -3.84 1.11 14.29
CA LEU A 167 -3.37 -0.25 14.52
C LEU A 167 -3.52 -1.07 13.24
N HIS A 168 -2.52 -1.83 12.85
CA HIS A 168 -2.71 -2.90 11.87
C HIS A 168 -3.23 -4.12 12.64
N ILE A 169 -4.42 -4.60 12.33
CA ILE A 169 -5.05 -5.73 13.03
C ILE A 169 -5.19 -6.92 12.10
N ILE A 170 -5.00 -8.10 12.64
CA ILE A 170 -5.09 -9.37 11.92
C ILE A 170 -5.89 -10.38 12.75
N ALA A 171 -6.75 -11.12 12.07
CA ALA A 171 -7.29 -12.37 12.58
C ALA A 171 -6.96 -13.50 11.61
N TYR A 172 -6.68 -14.69 12.15
CA TYR A 172 -6.46 -15.89 11.35
C TYR A 172 -6.89 -17.15 12.10
N GLY A 173 -7.31 -18.17 11.36
CA GLY A 173 -7.78 -19.44 11.92
C GLY A 173 -8.88 -20.07 11.07
N PRO A 174 -9.69 -20.99 11.63
CA PRO A 174 -10.81 -21.59 10.92
C PRO A 174 -11.79 -20.53 10.39
N CYS A 175 -12.37 -20.78 9.23
CA CYS A 175 -13.42 -19.91 8.70
C CYS A 175 -14.71 -20.05 9.50
N LEU A 176 -15.45 -18.95 9.66
CA LEU A 176 -16.76 -18.91 10.29
C LEU A 176 -17.82 -19.60 9.43
N LYS A 177 -17.75 -19.39 8.11
CA LYS A 177 -18.62 -20.06 7.13
C LYS A 177 -17.83 -21.15 6.42
N ALA A 178 -18.37 -22.36 6.35
CA ALA A 178 -17.73 -23.47 5.64
C ALA A 178 -17.47 -23.17 4.15
N ALA A 179 -18.31 -22.31 3.53
CA ALA A 179 -18.16 -21.87 2.15
C ALA A 179 -16.88 -21.05 1.89
N ASP A 180 -16.32 -20.38 2.91
CA ASP A 180 -15.08 -19.61 2.79
C ASP A 180 -13.81 -20.50 2.84
N GLY A 181 -13.99 -21.81 3.07
CA GLY A 181 -12.91 -22.80 3.14
C GLY A 181 -12.55 -23.20 4.57
N ARG A 182 -11.37 -23.83 4.73
CA ARG A 182 -10.92 -24.36 6.03
C ARG A 182 -10.17 -23.34 6.89
N GLN A 183 -9.55 -22.34 6.28
CA GLN A 183 -8.71 -21.34 6.94
C GLN A 183 -9.00 -19.97 6.35
N CYS A 184 -9.21 -18.99 7.22
CA CYS A 184 -9.51 -17.62 6.88
C CYS A 184 -8.48 -16.68 7.50
N LYS A 185 -8.29 -15.54 6.85
CA LYS A 185 -7.45 -14.45 7.33
C LYS A 185 -8.15 -13.12 7.04
N GLU A 186 -8.16 -12.23 8.01
CA GLU A 186 -8.65 -10.86 7.89
C GLU A 186 -7.53 -9.91 8.30
N ASN A 187 -7.27 -8.86 7.51
CA ASN A 187 -6.27 -7.83 7.82
C ASN A 187 -6.90 -6.46 7.58
N TYR A 188 -6.78 -5.55 8.55
CA TYR A 188 -7.36 -4.21 8.48
C TYR A 188 -6.46 -3.19 9.16
N TYR A 189 -6.54 -1.94 8.71
CA TYR A 189 -6.07 -0.80 9.49
C TYR A 189 -7.22 -0.25 10.33
N LEU A 190 -7.02 -0.20 11.64
CA LEU A 190 -8.01 0.26 12.61
C LEU A 190 -7.59 1.63 13.17
N MET A 191 -8.21 2.68 12.65
CA MET A 191 -7.96 4.06 13.06
C MET A 191 -8.36 4.33 14.52
N PRO A 192 -7.77 5.37 15.16
CA PRO A 192 -8.16 5.82 16.49
C PRO A 192 -9.68 6.02 16.65
N GLY A 193 -10.23 5.52 17.75
CA GLY A 193 -11.67 5.64 18.08
C GLY A 193 -12.59 4.76 17.22
N LYS A 194 -12.07 3.89 16.35
CA LYS A 194 -12.87 2.98 15.54
C LYS A 194 -12.89 1.57 16.12
N SER A 195 -13.95 0.84 15.78
CA SER A 195 -14.15 -0.57 16.12
C SER A 195 -14.26 -1.41 14.86
N ARG A 196 -13.74 -2.63 14.90
CA ARG A 196 -13.87 -3.61 13.82
C ARG A 196 -14.23 -4.98 14.39
N ARG A 197 -15.32 -5.52 13.87
CA ARG A 197 -15.72 -6.90 14.07
C ARG A 197 -15.07 -7.79 13.02
N PHE A 198 -14.50 -8.92 13.43
CA PHE A 198 -14.04 -9.95 12.51
C PHE A 198 -15.24 -10.79 12.04
N THR A 199 -15.37 -11.00 10.73
CA THR A 199 -16.58 -11.57 10.13
C THR A 199 -16.36 -12.85 9.33
N ARG A 200 -15.11 -13.16 9.02
CA ARG A 200 -14.74 -14.34 8.23
C ARG A 200 -14.04 -15.40 9.07
N VAL A 201 -13.22 -15.01 10.03
CA VAL A 201 -12.53 -15.93 10.94
C VAL A 201 -13.46 -16.31 12.09
N ASN A 202 -13.52 -17.60 12.41
CA ASN A 202 -14.22 -18.10 13.59
C ASN A 202 -13.40 -17.81 14.85
N ILE A 203 -13.56 -16.61 15.41
CA ILE A 203 -12.84 -16.16 16.61
C ILE A 203 -13.23 -16.94 17.86
N ALA A 204 -14.43 -17.55 17.89
CA ALA A 204 -14.87 -18.37 19.02
C ALA A 204 -14.14 -19.72 19.07
N ASP A 205 -13.61 -20.21 17.95
CA ASP A 205 -12.83 -21.44 17.89
C ASP A 205 -11.50 -21.29 18.67
N PRO A 206 -11.06 -22.29 19.46
CA PRO A 206 -9.78 -22.26 20.16
C PRO A 206 -8.55 -22.11 19.25
N LYS A 207 -8.67 -22.33 17.95
CA LYS A 207 -7.63 -22.11 16.93
C LYS A 207 -7.73 -20.73 16.27
N GLY A 208 -8.79 -19.96 16.53
CA GLY A 208 -8.90 -18.58 16.11
C GLY A 208 -7.90 -17.71 16.88
N ARG A 209 -7.11 -16.91 16.16
CA ARG A 209 -6.11 -16.00 16.71
C ARG A 209 -6.43 -14.58 16.29
N VAL A 210 -6.16 -13.64 17.20
CA VAL A 210 -6.22 -12.21 16.92
C VAL A 210 -4.90 -11.60 17.36
N ALA A 211 -4.30 -10.79 16.49
CA ALA A 211 -3.11 -10.04 16.80
C ALA A 211 -3.17 -8.66 16.15
N LEU A 212 -2.24 -7.80 16.55
CA LEU A 212 -2.10 -6.47 15.98
C LEU A 212 -0.66 -6.00 16.00
N TRP A 213 -0.37 -4.94 15.26
CA TRP A 213 0.88 -4.21 15.34
C TRP A 213 0.65 -2.83 15.97
N GLN A 214 1.49 -2.51 16.95
CA GLN A 214 1.65 -1.19 17.56
C GLN A 214 2.94 -0.58 17.02
N GLY A 215 2.83 0.17 15.94
CA GLY A 215 4.01 0.53 15.15
C GLY A 215 4.63 -0.73 14.54
N GLU A 216 5.88 -1.01 14.90
CA GLU A 216 6.61 -2.20 14.46
C GLU A 216 6.43 -3.40 15.41
N GLN A 217 5.89 -3.18 16.61
CA GLN A 217 5.76 -4.22 17.62
C GLN A 217 4.53 -5.09 17.37
N PHE A 218 4.74 -6.40 17.16
CA PHE A 218 3.66 -7.38 17.11
C PHE A 218 3.13 -7.71 18.51
N VAL A 219 1.81 -7.70 18.66
CA VAL A 219 1.10 -7.96 19.92
C VAL A 219 0.06 -9.05 19.70
N PRO A 220 0.24 -10.25 20.28
CA PRO A 220 -0.81 -11.26 20.31
C PRO A 220 -1.92 -10.80 21.26
N VAL A 221 -3.17 -10.78 20.77
CA VAL A 221 -4.34 -10.40 21.56
C VAL A 221 -5.05 -11.63 22.13
N LYS A 222 -5.17 -12.68 21.31
CA LYS A 222 -5.78 -13.98 21.64
C LYS A 222 -5.13 -15.09 20.82
#